data_AF-A0A0E3DB43-F1
#
_entry.id   AF-A0A0E3DB43-F1
#
_cell.length_a   1.000
_cell.length_b   1.000
_cell.length_c   1.000
_cell.angle_alpha   90.00
_cell.angle_beta   90.00
_cell.angle_gamma   90.00
#
_symmetry.space_group_name_H-M   'P 1'
#
loop_
_entity.id
_entity.type
_entity.pdbx_description
1 polymer ?
#
loop_
_entity_poly.entity_id
_entity_poly.type
_entity_poly.pdbx_seq_one_letter_code
_entity_poly.pdbx_strand_id
1 'polypeptide(L)'
;MIKKYSVLNRPISPHLTIYIPLNSSVFSIWHRFTAVLLSFMLIFFLSIFKFTVICYPLWNIYLLFNNFNIFMLKAWTLNFFWVFIIIIFFYHFLNGLRHLYWDIGFFLTKKSIIYSAVLISIIILIIMFSQIINLI
;
A
#
# COMPACT_ATOMS: atom_id res chain seq x y z
N MET A 1 22.25 17.03 -23.66
CA MET A 1 21.42 18.15 -23.17
C MET A 1 21.66 18.47 -21.69
N ILE A 2 21.54 17.50 -20.77
CA ILE A 2 21.68 17.71 -19.31
C ILE A 2 23.07 18.25 -18.89
N LYS A 3 24.15 17.70 -19.45
CA LYS A 3 25.54 18.18 -19.20
C LYS A 3 25.75 19.67 -19.50
N LYS A 4 24.99 20.26 -20.42
CA LYS A 4 25.13 21.68 -20.77
C LYS A 4 24.65 22.59 -19.63
N TYR A 5 23.65 22.18 -18.87
CA TYR A 5 23.06 22.97 -17.79
C TYR A 5 23.85 22.83 -16.48
N SER A 6 24.45 21.66 -16.21
CA SER A 6 25.32 21.47 -15.04
C SER A 6 26.58 22.33 -15.13
N VAL A 7 27.15 22.51 -16.33
CA VAL A 7 28.31 23.38 -16.58
C VAL A 7 27.98 24.87 -16.36
N LEU A 8 26.71 25.26 -16.54
CA LEU A 8 26.24 26.65 -16.38
C LEU A 8 25.76 26.98 -14.95
N ASN A 9 25.95 26.04 -13.99
CA ASN A 9 25.58 26.18 -12.58
C ASN A 9 24.16 26.72 -12.35
N ARG A 10 23.23 26.33 -13.22
CA ARG A 10 21.85 26.84 -13.14
C ARG A 10 21.08 26.15 -12.02
N PRO A 11 20.45 26.91 -11.11
CA PRO A 11 19.68 26.31 -10.03
C PRO A 11 18.41 25.63 -10.57
N ILE A 12 18.00 24.55 -9.91
CA ILE A 12 16.71 23.91 -10.14
C ILE A 12 15.65 24.73 -9.41
N SER A 13 14.58 25.10 -10.11
CA SER A 13 13.48 25.83 -9.48
C SER A 13 12.84 24.98 -8.38
N PRO A 14 12.41 25.59 -7.25
CA PRO A 14 11.64 24.88 -6.25
C PRO A 14 10.37 24.30 -6.88
N HIS A 15 10.00 23.08 -6.47
CA HIS A 15 8.86 22.35 -7.05
C HIS A 15 8.02 21.73 -5.93
N LEU A 16 8.43 20.60 -5.36
CA LEU A 16 7.67 19.92 -4.30
C LEU A 16 7.47 20.78 -3.05
N THR A 17 8.43 21.66 -2.74
CA THR A 17 8.40 22.52 -1.56
C THR A 17 7.41 23.69 -1.66
N ILE A 18 7.01 24.09 -2.88
CA ILE A 18 6.11 25.22 -3.11
C ILE A 18 4.78 24.81 -3.76
N TYR A 19 4.64 23.55 -4.18
CA TYR A 19 3.46 23.07 -4.88
C TYR A 19 2.33 22.74 -3.90
N ILE A 20 1.10 23.13 -4.25
CA ILE A 20 -0.09 22.85 -3.44
C ILE A 20 -0.48 21.38 -3.64
N PRO A 21 -0.62 20.57 -2.57
CA PRO A 21 -1.00 19.16 -2.71
C PRO A 21 -2.41 19.02 -3.29
N LEU A 22 -2.51 18.35 -4.43
CA LEU A 22 -3.77 18.03 -5.11
C LEU A 22 -4.20 16.60 -4.78
N ASN A 23 -5.52 16.33 -4.71
CA ASN A 23 -6.04 14.96 -4.48
C ASN A 23 -5.46 13.93 -5.46
N SER A 24 -5.28 14.31 -6.73
CA SER A 24 -4.66 13.44 -7.74
C SER A 24 -3.22 13.07 -7.37
N SER A 25 -2.41 14.06 -6.96
CA SER A 25 -1.02 13.86 -6.56
C SER A 25 -0.88 13.08 -5.26
N VAL A 26 -1.74 13.34 -4.28
CA VAL A 26 -1.73 12.63 -3.00
C VAL A 26 -2.07 11.15 -3.21
N PHE A 27 -3.15 10.86 -3.96
CA PHE A 27 -3.53 9.48 -4.26
C PHE A 27 -2.50 8.77 -5.16
N SER A 28 -1.77 9.45 -6.02
CA SER A 28 -0.73 8.79 -6.82
C SER A 28 0.51 8.44 -5.98
N ILE A 29 0.92 9.31 -5.05
CA ILE A 29 2.01 9.04 -4.11
C ILE A 29 1.66 7.85 -3.22
N TRP A 30 0.47 7.85 -2.63
CA TRP A 30 0.02 6.75 -1.79
C TRP A 30 -0.12 5.44 -2.57
N HIS A 31 -0.56 5.45 -3.84
CA HIS A 31 -0.58 4.24 -4.67
C HIS A 31 0.80 3.60 -4.82
N ARG A 32 1.82 4.42 -5.04
CA ARG A 32 3.22 3.95 -5.14
C ARG A 32 3.73 3.44 -3.81
N PHE A 33 3.45 4.16 -2.72
CA PHE A 33 3.86 3.77 -1.38
C PHE A 33 3.27 2.42 -0.98
N THR A 34 1.96 2.23 -1.20
CA THR A 34 1.30 0.94 -0.93
C THR A 34 1.81 -0.17 -1.83
N ALA A 35 2.15 0.11 -3.09
CA ALA A 35 2.78 -0.87 -3.98
C ALA A 35 4.11 -1.39 -3.40
N VAL A 36 4.98 -0.48 -2.96
CA VAL A 36 6.28 -0.82 -2.37
C VAL A 36 6.08 -1.67 -1.11
N LEU A 37 5.19 -1.26 -0.20
CA LEU A 37 4.90 -2.01 1.01
C LEU A 37 4.36 -3.42 0.71
N LEU A 38 3.37 -3.54 -0.18
CA LEU A 38 2.78 -4.83 -0.55
C LEU A 38 3.80 -5.75 -1.20
N SER A 39 4.64 -5.22 -2.09
CA SER A 39 5.70 -6.00 -2.75
C SER A 39 6.73 -6.51 -1.75
N PHE A 40 7.15 -5.67 -0.80
CA PHE A 40 8.08 -6.06 0.25
C PHE A 40 7.47 -7.15 1.15
N MET A 41 6.21 -6.97 1.58
CA MET A 41 5.50 -7.97 2.40
C MET A 41 5.36 -9.31 1.68
N LEU A 42 5.06 -9.30 0.38
CA LEU A 42 4.94 -10.52 -0.42
C LEU A 42 6.28 -11.25 -0.54
N ILE A 43 7.37 -10.53 -0.85
CA ILE A 43 8.72 -11.11 -0.94
C ILE A 43 9.14 -11.68 0.43
N PHE A 44 8.92 -10.93 1.50
CA PHE A 44 9.22 -11.35 2.85
C PHE A 44 8.45 -12.63 3.24
N PHE A 45 7.15 -12.66 3.01
CA PHE A 45 6.31 -13.83 3.27
C PHE A 45 6.77 -15.06 2.48
N LEU A 46 7.04 -14.91 1.18
CA LEU A 46 7.55 -15.99 0.34
C LEU A 46 8.92 -16.51 0.81
N SER A 47 9.80 -15.60 1.27
CA SER A 47 11.11 -15.98 1.79
C SER A 47 11.02 -16.81 3.08
N ILE A 48 10.14 -16.42 4.01
CA ILE A 48 9.85 -17.18 5.23
C ILE A 48 9.24 -18.52 4.87
N PHE A 49 8.23 -18.53 4.00
CA PHE A 49 7.56 -19.75 3.58
C PHE A 49 8.54 -20.75 2.93
N LYS A 50 9.45 -20.27 2.09
CA LYS A 50 10.49 -21.11 1.50
C LYS A 50 11.43 -21.67 2.58
N PHE A 51 11.86 -20.85 3.52
CA PHE A 51 12.74 -21.27 4.61
C PHE A 51 12.07 -22.33 5.51
N THR A 52 10.79 -22.14 5.85
CA THR A 52 10.04 -23.08 6.70
C THR A 52 9.84 -24.42 6.02
N VAL A 53 9.50 -24.44 4.72
CA VAL A 53 9.35 -25.67 3.93
C VAL A 53 10.67 -26.45 3.80
N ILE A 54 11.81 -25.76 3.72
CA ILE A 54 13.13 -26.41 3.64
C ILE A 54 13.57 -26.97 5.00
N CYS A 55 13.36 -26.22 6.09
CA CYS A 55 13.88 -26.59 7.41
C CYS A 55 12.96 -27.55 8.17
N TYR A 56 11.66 -27.61 7.84
CA TYR A 56 10.67 -28.40 8.57
C TYR A 56 9.80 -29.21 7.61
N PRO A 57 9.50 -30.50 7.91
CA PRO A 57 8.46 -31.24 7.19
C PRO A 57 7.13 -30.50 7.35
N LEU A 58 6.26 -30.50 6.32
CA LEU A 58 5.02 -29.71 6.28
C LEU A 58 4.17 -29.79 7.57
N TRP A 59 4.17 -30.95 8.23
CA TRP A 59 3.43 -31.17 9.48
C TRP A 59 3.93 -30.31 10.65
N ASN A 60 5.22 -29.99 10.70
CA ASN A 60 5.82 -29.13 11.74
C ASN A 60 5.61 -27.64 11.48
N ILE A 61 5.23 -27.23 10.26
CA ILE A 61 4.92 -25.82 9.94
C ILE A 61 3.65 -25.38 10.68
N TYR A 62 2.63 -26.24 10.73
CA TYR A 62 1.40 -25.99 11.50
C TYR A 62 1.70 -25.85 13.01
N LEU A 63 2.56 -26.71 13.55
CA LEU A 63 3.01 -26.63 14.94
C LEU A 63 3.86 -25.38 15.22
N LEU A 64 4.68 -24.94 14.25
CA LEU A 64 5.40 -23.66 14.33
C LEU A 64 4.41 -22.51 14.43
N PHE A 65 3.40 -22.42 13.55
CA PHE A 65 2.37 -21.38 13.60
C PHE A 65 1.53 -21.40 14.88
N ASN A 66 1.25 -22.57 15.46
CA ASN A 66 0.60 -22.67 16.77
C ASN A 66 1.54 -22.30 17.93
N ASN A 67 2.85 -22.56 17.79
CA ASN A 67 3.88 -22.17 18.76
C ASN A 67 4.43 -20.75 18.51
N PHE A 68 3.94 -20.03 17.48
CA PHE A 68 4.32 -18.65 17.16
C PHE A 68 3.85 -17.63 18.23
N ASN A 69 3.36 -18.10 19.39
CA ASN A 69 3.42 -17.40 20.67
C ASN A 69 4.84 -16.91 21.04
N ILE A 70 5.89 -17.37 20.33
CA ILE A 70 7.29 -16.96 20.51
C ILE A 70 7.54 -15.52 20.07
N PHE A 71 6.79 -14.98 19.10
CA PHE A 71 6.78 -13.53 18.90
C PHE A 71 5.84 -12.95 19.95
N MET A 72 6.42 -12.31 20.98
CA MET A 72 5.78 -11.52 22.05
C MET A 72 4.93 -10.33 21.53
N LEU A 73 4.29 -10.48 20.38
CA LEU A 73 3.31 -9.56 19.83
C LEU A 73 2.00 -9.84 20.58
N LYS A 74 1.67 -8.94 21.52
CA LYS A 74 0.34 -8.91 22.16
C LYS A 74 -0.73 -9.02 21.06
N ALA A 75 -1.83 -9.74 21.32
CA ALA A 75 -2.92 -9.92 20.35
C ALA A 75 -3.31 -8.62 19.63
N TRP A 76 -3.31 -7.49 20.33
CA TRP A 76 -3.57 -6.17 19.75
C TRP A 76 -2.61 -5.77 18.61
N THR A 77 -1.31 -6.08 18.72
CA THR A 77 -0.33 -5.78 17.68
C THR A 77 -0.55 -6.61 16.41
N LEU A 78 -0.87 -7.90 16.55
CA LEU A 78 -1.23 -8.76 15.41
C LEU A 78 -2.49 -8.25 14.70
N ASN A 79 -3.50 -7.87 15.49
CA ASN A 79 -4.75 -7.30 14.99
C ASN A 79 -4.50 -5.97 14.24
N PHE A 80 -3.61 -5.12 14.74
CA PHE A 80 -3.22 -3.88 14.07
C PHE A 80 -2.57 -4.15 12.71
N PHE A 81 -1.60 -5.07 12.65
CA PHE A 81 -0.94 -5.42 11.37
C PHE A 81 -1.94 -6.04 10.39
N TRP A 82 -2.86 -6.88 10.87
CA TRP A 82 -3.91 -7.47 10.05
C TRP A 82 -4.78 -6.41 9.38
N VAL A 83 -5.33 -5.49 10.18
CA VAL A 83 -6.15 -4.37 9.71
C VAL A 83 -5.36 -3.51 8.72
N PHE A 84 -4.11 -3.18 9.06
CA PHE A 84 -3.24 -2.35 8.22
C PHE A 84 -2.96 -2.96 6.84
N ILE A 85 -2.64 -4.26 6.78
CA ILE A 85 -2.38 -4.97 5.52
C ILE A 85 -3.65 -4.98 4.64
N ILE A 86 -4.81 -5.27 5.24
CA ILE A 86 -6.10 -5.28 4.53
C ILE A 86 -6.39 -3.90 3.92
N ILE A 87 -6.24 -2.84 4.70
CA ILE A 87 -6.49 -1.47 4.23
C ILE A 87 -5.59 -1.11 3.06
N ILE A 88 -4.30 -1.36 3.19
CA ILE A 88 -3.30 -1.04 2.16
C ILE A 88 -3.60 -1.82 0.88
N PHE A 89 -3.94 -3.11 1.01
CA PHE A 89 -4.31 -3.95 -0.12
C PHE A 89 -5.52 -3.39 -0.86
N PHE A 90 -6.63 -3.12 -0.16
CA PHE A 90 -7.85 -2.61 -0.79
C PHE A 90 -7.67 -1.21 -1.37
N TYR A 91 -6.93 -0.33 -0.69
CA TYR A 91 -6.57 0.97 -1.24
C TYR A 91 -5.78 0.81 -2.55
N HIS A 92 -4.73 -0.01 -2.57
CA HIS A 92 -3.89 -0.21 -3.75
C HIS A 92 -4.70 -0.82 -4.90
N PHE A 93 -5.52 -1.82 -4.61
CA PHE A 93 -6.38 -2.49 -5.58
C PHE A 93 -7.41 -1.54 -6.21
N LEU A 94 -8.20 -0.82 -5.40
CA LEU A 94 -9.23 0.10 -5.89
C LEU A 94 -8.63 1.27 -6.67
N ASN A 95 -7.50 1.81 -6.18
CA ASN A 95 -6.82 2.88 -6.88
C ASN A 95 -6.14 2.37 -8.18
N GLY A 96 -5.67 1.13 -8.21
CA GLY A 96 -5.20 0.46 -9.42
C GLY A 96 -6.31 0.31 -10.46
N LEU A 97 -7.52 -0.11 -10.06
CA LEU A 97 -8.68 -0.12 -10.95
C LEU A 97 -8.98 1.27 -11.52
N ARG A 98 -8.93 2.31 -10.67
CA ARG A 98 -9.08 3.70 -11.12
C ARG A 98 -8.04 4.08 -12.18
N HIS A 99 -6.78 3.67 -12.00
CA HIS A 99 -5.71 3.89 -12.98
C HIS A 99 -5.98 3.15 -14.30
N LEU A 100 -6.44 1.89 -14.26
CA LEU A 100 -6.81 1.15 -15.47
C LEU A 100 -7.93 1.84 -16.26
N TYR A 101 -8.94 2.39 -15.57
CA TYR A 101 -9.99 3.18 -16.24
C TYR A 101 -9.42 4.44 -16.88
N TRP A 102 -8.47 5.12 -16.23
CA TRP A 102 -7.79 6.29 -16.79
C TRP A 102 -6.95 5.96 -18.01
N ASP A 103 -6.29 4.80 -18.02
CA ASP A 103 -5.46 4.34 -19.14
C ASP A 103 -6.29 4.06 -20.40
N ILE A 104 -7.57 3.67 -20.23
CA ILE A 104 -8.52 3.49 -21.33
C ILE A 104 -9.22 4.83 -21.71
N GLY A 105 -8.89 5.93 -21.03
CA GLY A 105 -9.40 7.27 -21.34
C GLY A 105 -10.68 7.68 -20.60
N PHE A 106 -11.14 6.90 -19.61
CA PHE A 106 -12.33 7.22 -18.84
C PHE A 106 -12.03 8.10 -17.61
N PHE A 107 -13.04 8.85 -17.15
CA PHE A 107 -13.03 9.59 -15.87
C PHE A 107 -11.87 10.60 -15.67
N LEU A 108 -11.38 11.21 -16.75
CA LEU A 108 -10.27 12.18 -16.72
C LEU A 108 -10.66 13.64 -16.41
N THR A 109 -11.94 13.92 -16.12
CA THR A 109 -12.36 15.28 -15.72
C THR A 109 -11.98 15.58 -14.27
N LYS A 110 -11.77 16.86 -13.93
CA LYS A 110 -11.49 17.26 -12.54
C LYS A 110 -12.56 16.76 -11.55
N LYS A 111 -13.83 16.81 -11.94
CA LYS A 111 -14.95 16.33 -11.11
C LYS A 111 -14.88 14.82 -10.88
N SER A 112 -14.67 14.03 -11.94
CA SER A 112 -14.58 12.57 -11.83
C SER A 112 -13.37 12.10 -11.03
N ILE A 113 -12.23 12.80 -11.12
CA ILE A 113 -11.05 12.53 -10.31
C ILE A 113 -11.36 12.74 -8.82
N ILE A 114 -12.10 13.80 -8.46
CA ILE A 114 -12.50 14.06 -7.06
C ILE A 114 -13.49 13.00 -6.59
N TYR A 115 -14.53 12.70 -7.37
CA TYR A 115 -15.55 11.72 -6.99
C TYR A 115 -14.98 10.32 -6.80
N SER A 116 -14.10 9.87 -7.71
CA SER A 116 -13.43 8.58 -7.57
C SER A 116 -12.52 8.52 -6.34
N ALA A 117 -11.82 9.61 -6.01
CA ALA A 117 -11.01 9.69 -4.79
C ALA A 117 -11.87 9.61 -3.52
N VAL A 118 -12.99 10.33 -3.47
CA VAL A 118 -13.94 10.29 -2.35
C VAL A 118 -14.55 8.89 -2.21
N LEU A 119 -14.98 8.28 -3.31
CA LEU A 119 -15.55 6.93 -3.32
C LEU A 119 -14.56 5.91 -2.73
N ILE A 120 -13.30 5.92 -3.19
CA ILE A 120 -12.25 5.04 -2.67
C ILE A 120 -12.06 5.26 -1.17
N SER A 121 -12.02 6.53 -0.71
CA SER A 121 -11.84 6.83 0.72
C SER A 121 -13.00 6.30 1.58
N ILE A 122 -14.24 6.40 1.10
CA ILE A 122 -15.43 5.89 1.80
C ILE A 122 -15.38 4.36 1.88
N ILE A 123 -15.06 3.68 0.78
CA ILE A 123 -14.96 2.22 0.76
C ILE A 123 -13.89 1.74 1.75
N ILE A 124 -12.74 2.42 1.79
CA ILE A 124 -11.67 2.09 2.74
C ILE A 124 -12.15 2.29 4.17
N LEU A 125 -12.81 3.40 4.48
CA LEU A 125 -13.36 3.64 5.81
C LEU A 125 -14.34 2.54 6.23
N ILE A 126 -15.24 2.11 5.34
CA ILE A 126 -16.18 1.02 5.61
C ILE A 126 -15.42 -0.28 5.91
N ILE A 127 -14.41 -0.62 5.10
CA ILE A 127 -13.58 -1.81 5.32
C ILE A 127 -12.86 -1.71 6.67
N MET A 128 -12.29 -0.54 7.00
CA MET A 128 -11.63 -0.30 8.29
C MET A 128 -12.56 -0.58 9.46
N PHE A 129 -13.77 0.02 9.45
CA PHE A 129 -14.75 -0.20 10.51
C PHE A 129 -15.19 -1.65 10.61
N SER A 130 -15.45 -2.31 9.48
CA SER A 130 -15.78 -3.73 9.46
C SER A 130 -14.70 -4.60 10.10
N GLN A 131 -13.42 -4.34 9.81
CA GLN A 131 -12.33 -5.10 10.41
C GLN A 131 -12.20 -4.81 11.91
N ILE A 132 -12.38 -3.56 12.35
CA ILE A 132 -12.31 -3.19 13.77
C ILE A 132 -13.43 -3.86 14.56
N ILE A 133 -14.66 -3.89 14.02
CA ILE A 133 -15.80 -4.55 14.66
C ILE A 133 -15.55 -6.05 14.84
N ASN A 134 -14.94 -6.70 13.84
CA ASN A 134 -14.61 -8.13 13.91
C ASN A 134 -13.51 -8.47 14.95
N LEU A 135 -12.85 -7.46 15.52
CA LEU A 135 -11.76 -7.62 16.50
C LEU A 135 -12.20 -7.37 17.94
N ILE A 136 -13.43 -6.89 18.17
CA ILE A 136 -14.04 -6.64 19.47
C ILE A 136 -14.87 -7.86 19.86
#